data_AF-A0A2H0R9C1-F1
#
_entry.id   AF-A0A2H0R9C1-F1
#
_cell.length_a   1.000
_cell.length_b   1.000
_cell.length_c   1.000
_cell.angle_alpha   90.00
_cell.angle_beta   90.00
_cell.angle_gamma   90.00
#
_symmetry.space_group_name_H-M   'P 1'
#
loop_
_entity.id
_entity.type
_entity.pdbx_description
1 polymer ?
#
loop_
_entity_poly.entity_id
_entity_poly.type
_entity_poly.pdbx_seq_one_letter_code
_entity_poly.pdbx_strand_id
1 'polypeptide(L)'
;MGKKLDIVILNKAQFPTEVMVNYAKEKSRPVTHNKKDLRKYKLIIADLVNEEIEKPKKGDKIKRSLIRHDLKTLNEIYTRIIYNKI
;
A
#
# COMPACT_ATOMS: atom_id res chain seq x y z
N MET A 1 -13.97 -18.03 0.02
CA MET A 1 -13.60 -17.25 -1.19
C MET A 1 -14.57 -17.64 -2.31
N GLY A 2 -14.99 -16.72 -3.18
CA GLY A 2 -16.03 -16.98 -4.19
C GLY A 2 -16.85 -15.76 -4.63
N LYS A 3 -16.65 -14.60 -3.97
CA LYS A 3 -17.22 -13.32 -4.41
C LYS A 3 -16.22 -12.57 -5.29
N LYS A 4 -16.73 -11.87 -6.31
CA LYS A 4 -15.94 -11.00 -7.17
C LYS A 4 -15.55 -9.74 -6.38
N LEU A 5 -14.30 -9.31 -6.50
CA LEU A 5 -13.85 -8.02 -5.98
C LEU A 5 -14.37 -6.91 -6.90
N ASP A 6 -14.87 -5.82 -6.32
CA ASP A 6 -15.38 -4.68 -7.09
C ASP A 6 -14.30 -3.62 -7.34
N ILE A 7 -13.50 -3.33 -6.30
CA ILE A 7 -12.51 -2.25 -6.29
C ILE A 7 -11.17 -2.79 -5.80
N VAL A 8 -10.08 -2.41 -6.48
CA VAL A 8 -8.71 -2.69 -6.07
C VAL A 8 -7.97 -1.35 -5.93
N ILE A 9 -7.40 -1.12 -4.75
CA ILE A 9 -6.59 0.07 -4.46
C ILE A 9 -5.11 -0.32 -4.61
N LEU A 10 -4.36 0.45 -5.38
CA LEU A 10 -2.95 0.19 -5.68
C LEU A 10 -2.10 1.38 -5.29
N ASN A 11 -1.00 1.09 -4.62
CA ASN A 11 0.01 2.09 -4.35
C ASN A 11 0.86 2.36 -5.62
N LYS A 12 1.11 3.64 -5.92
CA LYS A 12 2.07 4.07 -6.96
C LYS A 12 3.30 4.79 -6.40
N ALA A 13 3.41 4.93 -5.08
CA ALA A 13 4.53 5.62 -4.45
C ALA A 13 5.85 4.95 -4.82
N GLN A 14 6.89 5.76 -5.01
CA GLN A 14 8.25 5.26 -5.08
C GLN A 14 8.77 5.03 -3.67
N PHE A 15 9.33 3.85 -3.42
CA PHE A 15 9.89 3.52 -2.12
C PHE A 15 11.36 3.92 -2.05
N PRO A 16 11.82 4.53 -0.94
CA PRO A 16 13.23 4.84 -0.75
C PRO A 16 14.12 3.60 -0.80
N THR A 17 15.25 3.69 -1.51
CA THR A 17 16.17 2.56 -1.76
C THR A 17 16.65 1.90 -0.47
N GLU A 18 16.94 2.70 0.57
CA GLU A 18 17.38 2.20 1.88
C GLU A 18 16.34 1.26 2.51
N VAL A 19 15.06 1.60 2.40
CA VAL A 19 13.97 0.79 2.92
C VAL A 19 13.81 -0.48 2.08
N MET A 20 13.94 -0.38 0.76
CA MET A 20 13.90 -1.54 -0.15
C MET A 20 14.99 -2.57 0.14
N VAL A 21 16.19 -2.14 0.53
CA VAL A 21 17.28 -3.04 0.94
C VAL A 21 16.88 -3.86 2.16
N ASN A 22 16.21 -3.25 3.15
CA ASN A 22 15.76 -3.96 4.34
C ASN A 22 14.68 -5.00 4.03
N TYR A 23 13.68 -4.64 3.21
CA TYR A 23 12.67 -5.62 2.77
C TYR A 23 13.30 -6.75 1.93
N ALA A 24 14.28 -6.45 1.07
CA ALA A 24 14.95 -7.46 0.26
C ALA A 24 15.72 -8.49 1.11
N LYS A 25 16.34 -8.07 2.23
CA LYS A 25 16.97 -8.99 3.21
C LYS A 25 15.97 -9.99 3.80
N GLU A 26 14.70 -9.59 3.91
CA GLU A 26 13.60 -10.43 4.41
C GLU A 26 12.90 -11.21 3.28
N LYS A 27 13.47 -11.23 2.08
CA LYS A 27 12.85 -11.81 0.86
C LYS A 27 11.49 -11.17 0.51
N SER A 28 11.23 -9.97 1.01
CA SER A 28 10.04 -9.18 0.70
C SER A 28 10.33 -8.22 -0.44
N ARG A 29 9.35 -8.03 -1.34
CA ARG A 29 9.46 -7.13 -2.50
C ARG A 29 8.14 -6.40 -2.74
N PRO A 30 8.17 -5.19 -3.33
CA PRO A 30 6.96 -4.52 -3.78
C PRO A 30 6.13 -5.41 -4.71
N VAL A 31 4.81 -5.35 -4.54
CA VAL A 31 3.89 -6.08 -5.41
C VAL A 31 3.84 -5.39 -6.77
N THR A 32 4.31 -6.07 -7.80
CA THR A 32 4.18 -5.63 -9.19
C THR A 32 2.82 -6.04 -9.74
N HIS A 33 2.16 -5.14 -10.47
CA HIS A 33 0.87 -5.41 -11.09
C HIS A 33 0.90 -5.04 -12.57
N ASN A 34 0.26 -5.85 -13.42
CA ASN A 34 0.04 -5.51 -14.82
C ASN A 34 -1.37 -4.97 -15.01
N LYS A 35 -1.50 -3.83 -15.71
CA LYS A 35 -2.82 -3.25 -16.01
C LYS A 35 -3.73 -4.20 -16.81
N LYS A 36 -3.16 -5.14 -17.58
CA LYS A 36 -3.91 -6.13 -18.37
C LYS A 36 -4.69 -7.10 -17.48
N ASP A 37 -4.09 -7.55 -16.39
CA ASP A 37 -4.67 -8.54 -15.48
C ASP A 37 -5.80 -7.94 -14.63
N LEU A 38 -5.78 -6.60 -14.49
CA LEU A 38 -6.66 -5.86 -13.62
C LEU A 38 -7.83 -5.15 -14.32
N ARG A 39 -7.98 -5.31 -15.64
CA ARG A 39 -9.05 -4.67 -16.43
C ARG A 39 -10.47 -4.98 -15.95
N LYS A 40 -10.64 -6.09 -15.22
CA LYS A 40 -11.94 -6.56 -14.71
C LYS A 40 -12.38 -5.87 -13.42
N TYR A 41 -11.53 -5.02 -12.84
CA TYR A 41 -11.72 -4.37 -11.55
C TYR A 41 -11.69 -2.85 -11.70
N LYS A 42 -12.40 -2.15 -10.82
CA LYS A 42 -12.25 -0.70 -10.70
C LYS A 42 -10.95 -0.40 -9.95
N LEU A 43 -10.02 0.30 -10.59
CA LEU A 43 -8.71 0.57 -10.01
C LEU A 43 -8.64 1.99 -9.45
N ILE A 44 -8.20 2.09 -8.20
CA ILE A 44 -7.84 3.35 -7.57
C ILE A 44 -6.34 3.34 -7.36
N ILE A 45 -5.61 4.17 -8.10
CA ILE A 45 -4.16 4.26 -8.02
C ILE A 45 -3.81 5.58 -7.35
N ALA A 46 -3.22 5.52 -6.16
CA ALA A 46 -2.86 6.69 -5.38
C ALA A 46 -1.51 6.50 -4.69
N ASP A 47 -0.92 7.61 -4.24
CA ASP A 47 0.17 7.53 -3.29
C ASP A 47 -0.44 7.11 -1.95
N LEU A 48 -0.14 5.90 -1.51
CA LEU A 48 -0.70 5.35 -0.29
C LEU A 48 0.34 5.27 0.81
N VAL A 49 1.57 5.75 0.61
CA VAL A 49 2.66 5.56 1.57
C VAL A 49 2.83 6.80 2.41
N ASN A 50 2.99 6.62 3.71
CA ASN A 50 3.37 7.73 4.57
C ASN A 50 4.82 8.14 4.27
N GLU A 51 5.08 9.43 4.10
CA GLU A 51 6.42 9.99 3.87
C GLU A 51 7.36 9.73 5.05
N GLU A 52 6.81 9.57 6.26
CA GLU A 52 7.59 9.24 7.44
C GLU A 52 7.91 7.74 7.51
N ILE A 53 9.17 7.39 7.23
CA ILE A 53 9.70 6.05 7.49
C ILE A 53 9.79 5.87 9.01
N GLU A 54 9.01 4.93 9.56
CA GLU A 54 9.11 4.63 10.99
C GLU A 54 10.47 4.01 11.31
N LYS A 55 11.23 4.68 12.18
CA LYS A 55 12.46 4.12 12.75
C LYS A 55 12.09 3.22 13.93
N PRO A 56 12.66 2.00 14.03
CA PRO A 56 12.44 1.15 15.19
C PRO A 56 12.91 1.86 16.47
N LYS A 57 12.03 1.94 17.48
CA LYS A 57 12.37 2.57 18.77
C LYS A 57 13.19 1.61 19.62
N LYS A 58 14.10 2.14 20.43
CA LYS A 58 14.92 1.34 21.36
C LYS A 58 14.01 0.64 22.37
N GLY A 59 13.89 -0.68 22.26
CA GLY A 59 12.96 -1.50 23.07
C GLY A 59 11.81 -2.14 22.30
N ASP A 60 11.65 -1.86 21.00
CA ASP A 60 10.67 -2.57 20.16
C ASP A 60 11.14 -4.02 19.95
N LYS A 61 10.50 -4.95 20.67
CA LYS A 61 10.74 -6.40 20.52
C LYS A 61 10.10 -6.99 19.26
N ILE A 62 9.17 -6.24 18.65
CA ILE A 62 8.40 -6.67 17.49
C ILE A 62 8.94 -5.98 16.24
N LYS A 63 9.24 -6.78 15.21
CA LYS A 63 9.66 -6.29 13.90
C LYS A 63 8.46 -5.62 13.21
N ARG A 64 8.39 -4.29 13.24
CA ARG A 64 7.33 -3.51 12.58
C ARG A 64 7.71 -3.26 11.11
N SER A 65 6.71 -3.20 10.24
CA SER A 65 6.91 -2.77 8.85
C SER A 65 7.35 -1.30 8.81
N LEU A 66 8.42 -1.02 8.08
CA LEU A 66 8.98 0.33 7.89
C LEU A 66 8.10 1.19 6.97
N ILE A 67 7.41 0.55 6.02
CA ILE A 67 6.46 1.19 5.12
C ILE A 67 5.06 0.95 5.67
N ARG A 68 4.29 2.03 5.80
CA ARG A 68 2.91 1.99 6.22
C ARG A 68 2.05 2.79 5.28
N HIS A 69 0.77 2.44 5.27
CA HIS A 69 -0.17 3.22 4.51
C HIS A 69 -0.42 4.57 5.19
N ASP A 70 -0.51 5.63 4.40
CA ASP A 70 -0.99 6.92 4.87
C ASP A 70 -2.49 6.82 5.19
N LEU A 71 -2.81 6.94 6.48
CA LEU A 71 -4.18 6.83 6.99
C LEU A 71 -5.08 7.92 6.41
N LYS A 72 -4.54 9.13 6.18
CA LYS A 72 -5.32 10.24 5.66
C LYS A 72 -5.79 9.95 4.23
N THR A 73 -4.88 9.53 3.37
CA THR A 73 -5.18 9.20 1.97
C THR A 73 -6.07 7.97 1.87
N LEU A 74 -5.84 6.94 2.69
CA LEU A 74 -6.75 5.79 2.75
C LEU A 74 -8.16 6.19 3.18
N ASN A 75 -8.31 7.03 4.20
CA ASN A 75 -9.62 7.50 4.66
C ASN A 75 -10.34 8.31 3.57
N GLU A 76 -9.63 9.14 2.82
CA GLU A 76 -10.21 9.87 1.69
C GLU A 76 -10.73 8.90 0.62
N ILE A 77 -9.93 7.88 0.26
CA ILE A 77 -10.33 6.87 -0.71
C ILE A 77 -11.55 6.09 -0.21
N TYR A 78 -11.55 5.62 1.04
CA TYR A 78 -12.69 4.90 1.61
C TYR A 78 -13.95 5.75 1.63
N THR A 79 -13.84 7.01 2.03
CA THR A 79 -14.97 7.95 2.01
C THR A 79 -15.53 8.06 0.59
N ARG A 80 -14.68 8.20 -0.43
CA ARG A 80 -15.14 8.25 -1.82
C ARG A 80 -15.84 6.96 -2.25
N ILE A 81 -15.36 5.79 -1.81
CA ILE A 81 -15.96 4.48 -2.11
C ILE A 81 -17.34 4.37 -1.47
N ILE A 82 -17.44 4.62 -0.17
CA ILE A 82 -18.67 4.43 0.62
C ILE A 82 -19.77 5.37 0.14
N TYR A 83 -19.43 6.63 -0.19
CA TYR A 83 -20.39 7.63 -0.64
C TYR A 83 -20.57 7.67 -2.17
N ASN A 84 -20.13 6.64 -2.91
CA ASN A 84 -20.29 6.51 -4.37
C ASN A 84 -19.81 7.74 -5.18
N LYS A 85 -18.72 8.40 -4.76
CA LYS A 85 -18.11 9.53 -5.47
C LYS A 85 -17.00 9.10 -6.43
N ILE A 86 -17.13 7.93 -7.06
CA ILE A 86 -16.11 7.30 -7.93
C ILE A 86 -16.74 6.83 -9.22
#